data_AF-A0A946SKH4-F1
#
_entry.id   AF-A0A946SKH4-F1
#
_cell.length_a   1.000
_cell.length_b   1.000
_cell.length_c   1.000
_cell.angle_alpha   90.00
_cell.angle_beta   90.00
_cell.angle_gamma   90.00
#
_symmetry.space_group_name_H-M   'P 1'
#
loop_
_entity.id
_entity.type
_entity.pdbx_description
1 polymer ?
#
loop_
_entity_poly.entity_id
_entity_poly.type
_entity_poly.pdbx_seq_one_letter_code
_entity_poly.pdbx_strand_id
1 'polypeptide(L)'
;MAEQLRATLPLAAFLLLCVGCDGLVPPPYDNCLDENSASYELPAAVITGRPELDFGTAEAEVTFAWRGGNDCVSEFSHRLNGETWTPWSSLSSVTLTALDEGTHAFEVRARYPTEVESSAPDRRTFTVDAVNGPALMIRPRQTRASVGDTFEVDVMAEEVEGLMLAHVMIEYDVSALRLSGPPQEASFVSQQGGVAIFLYREADGSIDISIGVATADPPGVSGSGAIATLGFQLLRQARSAISFGAATELRDASNLPIASTTFVPGSVSVASPNQ
;
A
#
# COMPACT_ATOMS: atom_id res chain seq x y z
N MET A 1 98.01 -31.21 -40.26
CA MET A 1 98.33 -29.82 -39.90
C MET A 1 97.16 -29.32 -39.04
N ALA A 2 97.17 -29.51 -37.72
CA ALA A 2 98.05 -28.94 -36.69
C ALA A 2 97.81 -27.43 -36.49
N GLU A 3 97.04 -27.08 -35.44
CA GLU A 3 97.30 -26.03 -34.44
C GLU A 3 96.12 -26.04 -33.43
N GLN A 4 96.25 -26.70 -32.28
CA GLN A 4 96.74 -26.19 -30.98
C GLN A 4 95.75 -25.25 -30.25
N LEU A 5 94.93 -25.89 -29.42
CA LEU A 5 94.52 -25.55 -28.05
C LEU A 5 95.04 -24.23 -27.44
N ARG A 6 94.14 -23.45 -26.82
CA ARG A 6 94.34 -22.87 -25.48
C ARG A 6 93.01 -22.50 -24.81
N ALA A 7 92.80 -23.08 -23.63
CA ALA A 7 91.71 -22.82 -22.71
C ALA A 7 92.04 -21.64 -21.81
N THR A 8 91.05 -20.77 -21.52
CA THR A 8 90.97 -19.95 -20.30
C THR A 8 89.51 -19.50 -20.07
N LEU A 9 88.79 -20.15 -19.15
CA LEU A 9 87.85 -19.48 -18.23
C LEU A 9 88.71 -18.75 -17.16
N PRO A 10 88.24 -17.69 -16.43
CA PRO A 10 86.86 -17.47 -15.99
C PRO A 10 86.40 -15.99 -16.01
N LEU A 11 85.12 -15.73 -15.72
CA LEU A 11 84.67 -14.90 -14.60
C LEU A 11 83.17 -14.63 -14.77
N ALA A 12 82.41 -15.11 -13.78
CA ALA A 12 80.97 -14.98 -13.70
C ALA A 12 80.53 -13.51 -13.71
N ALA A 13 79.78 -13.11 -14.73
CA ALA A 13 78.87 -11.98 -14.65
C ALA A 13 77.47 -12.54 -14.42
N PHE A 14 77.17 -12.82 -13.16
CA PHE A 14 75.83 -13.12 -12.68
C PHE A 14 75.04 -11.80 -12.80
N LEU A 15 74.42 -11.58 -13.95
CA LEU A 15 73.48 -10.49 -14.16
C LEU A 15 72.24 -10.83 -13.32
N LEU A 16 72.23 -10.30 -12.09
CA LEU A 16 71.12 -10.37 -11.17
C LEU A 16 69.92 -9.68 -11.83
N LEU A 17 69.04 -10.48 -12.44
CA LEU A 17 67.70 -10.04 -12.81
C LEU A 17 66.98 -9.76 -11.48
N CYS A 18 67.05 -8.51 -11.02
CA CYS A 18 66.07 -7.98 -10.08
C CYS A 18 64.74 -7.89 -10.84
N VAL A 19 64.08 -9.05 -11.03
CA VAL A 19 62.63 -9.06 -11.16
C VAL A 19 62.16 -8.51 -9.82
N GLY A 20 61.88 -7.21 -9.81
CA GLY A 20 61.20 -6.57 -8.70
C GLY A 20 60.02 -7.45 -8.36
N CYS A 21 60.00 -7.90 -7.10
CA CYS A 21 58.81 -8.39 -6.48
C CYS A 21 57.87 -7.19 -6.43
N ASP A 22 57.19 -6.89 -7.55
CA ASP A 22 55.90 -6.22 -7.46
C ASP A 22 55.10 -7.19 -6.62
N GLY A 23 55.05 -6.89 -5.32
CA GLY A 23 54.17 -7.58 -4.40
C GLY A 23 52.84 -7.60 -5.11
N LEU A 24 52.38 -8.80 -5.47
CA LEU A 24 51.01 -8.99 -5.88
C LEU A 24 50.22 -8.51 -4.67
N VAL A 25 49.86 -7.22 -4.66
CA VAL A 25 48.80 -6.73 -3.81
C VAL A 25 47.66 -7.61 -4.26
N PRO A 26 47.20 -8.58 -3.43
CA PRO A 26 46.03 -9.33 -3.79
C PRO A 26 44.99 -8.27 -4.17
N PRO A 27 44.25 -8.44 -5.28
CA PRO A 27 43.19 -7.49 -5.60
C PRO A 27 42.43 -7.26 -4.29
N PRO A 28 42.17 -5.99 -3.91
CA PRO A 28 41.48 -5.72 -2.65
C PRO A 28 40.33 -6.70 -2.56
N TYR A 29 40.16 -7.35 -1.42
CA TYR A 29 39.03 -8.26 -1.19
C TYR A 29 37.77 -7.42 -1.22
N ASP A 30 37.35 -7.08 -2.44
CA ASP A 30 36.25 -6.21 -2.75
C ASP A 30 34.99 -7.04 -2.55
N ASN A 31 34.57 -7.07 -1.29
CA ASN A 31 33.27 -7.58 -0.93
C ASN A 31 32.42 -6.37 -0.53
N CYS A 32 31.26 -6.28 -1.17
CA CYS A 32 30.15 -5.35 -0.90
C CYS A 32 29.70 -5.23 0.58
N LEU A 33 30.17 -6.09 1.49
CA LEU A 33 29.85 -6.07 2.92
C LEU A 33 30.97 -5.44 3.76
N ASP A 34 32.14 -5.18 3.19
CA ASP A 34 33.26 -4.54 3.88
C ASP A 34 33.10 -3.03 3.82
N GLU A 35 32.64 -2.45 4.93
CA GLU A 35 32.45 -1.00 5.08
C GLU A 35 33.74 -0.19 4.88
N ASN A 36 34.92 -0.82 5.01
CA ASN A 36 36.20 -0.17 4.77
C ASN A 36 36.65 -0.26 3.30
N SER A 37 35.90 -0.98 2.46
CA SER A 37 36.20 -1.06 1.04
C SER A 37 35.88 0.26 0.34
N ALA A 38 36.74 0.66 -0.60
CA ALA A 38 36.54 1.87 -1.39
C ALA A 38 35.30 1.80 -2.32
N SER A 39 34.79 0.60 -2.57
CA SER A 39 33.61 0.27 -3.37
C SER A 39 32.37 0.02 -2.52
N TYR A 40 32.44 0.20 -1.20
CA TYR A 40 31.31 -0.05 -0.32
C TYR A 40 30.15 0.91 -0.63
N GLU A 41 29.00 0.32 -0.93
CA GLU A 41 27.74 1.02 -1.08
C GLU A 41 26.76 0.50 -0.02
N LEU A 42 25.89 1.37 0.49
CA LEU A 42 24.79 0.93 1.34
C LEU A 42 23.79 0.06 0.56
N PRO A 43 23.04 -0.83 1.22
CA PRO A 43 22.02 -1.60 0.54
C PRO A 43 20.97 -0.67 -0.05
N ALA A 44 20.39 -1.07 -1.18
CA ALA A 44 19.27 -0.38 -1.79
C ALA A 44 18.29 -1.41 -2.35
N ALA A 45 16.99 -1.08 -2.31
CA ALA A 45 15.99 -1.80 -3.08
C ALA A 45 15.69 -1.01 -4.36
N VAL A 46 15.35 -1.70 -5.45
CA VAL A 46 15.01 -1.08 -6.72
C VAL A 46 13.72 -1.70 -7.23
N ILE A 47 12.63 -0.92 -7.27
CA ILE A 47 11.35 -1.34 -7.83
C ILE A 47 11.51 -1.49 -9.33
N THR A 48 11.20 -2.70 -9.81
CA THR A 48 11.28 -3.09 -11.21
C THR A 48 9.91 -3.09 -11.86
N GLY A 49 9.86 -2.71 -13.14
CA GLY A 49 8.61 -2.65 -13.90
C GLY A 49 7.75 -1.45 -13.56
N ARG A 50 6.61 -1.34 -14.24
CA ARG A 50 5.52 -0.42 -13.86
C ARG A 50 4.53 -1.21 -13.01
N PRO A 51 3.83 -0.58 -12.05
CA PRO A 51 2.70 -1.23 -11.40
C PRO A 51 1.72 -1.68 -12.48
N GLU A 52 1.47 -2.98 -12.58
CA GLU A 52 0.41 -3.50 -13.45
C GLU A 52 -0.90 -3.28 -12.70
N LEU A 53 -1.74 -2.39 -13.26
CA LEU A 53 -3.05 -2.05 -12.74
C LEU A 53 -4.08 -2.85 -13.53
N ASP A 54 -4.75 -3.80 -12.88
CA ASP A 54 -5.88 -4.51 -13.47
C ASP A 54 -7.20 -3.88 -13.01
N PHE A 55 -7.64 -2.86 -13.76
CA PHE A 55 -8.95 -2.25 -13.56
C PHE A 55 -10.03 -3.13 -14.21
N GLY A 56 -10.35 -4.24 -13.55
CA GLY A 56 -11.35 -5.20 -14.02
C GLY A 56 -11.99 -6.05 -12.93
N THR A 57 -11.46 -6.02 -11.71
CA THR A 57 -11.94 -6.82 -10.58
C THR A 57 -12.34 -5.92 -9.42
N ALA A 58 -13.41 -6.29 -8.71
CA ALA A 58 -13.92 -5.58 -7.53
C ALA A 58 -12.90 -5.47 -6.37
N GLU A 59 -11.69 -6.02 -6.53
CA GLU A 59 -10.65 -6.05 -5.52
C GLU A 59 -9.48 -5.09 -5.80
N ALA A 60 -9.45 -4.33 -6.91
CA ALA A 60 -8.39 -3.35 -7.22
C ALA A 60 -6.96 -3.86 -6.88
N GLU A 61 -6.43 -4.74 -7.72
CA GLU A 61 -5.15 -5.41 -7.47
C GLU A 61 -3.96 -4.70 -8.14
N VAL A 62 -2.84 -4.60 -7.41
CA VAL A 62 -1.59 -4.02 -7.93
C VAL A 62 -0.41 -4.88 -7.50
N THR A 63 0.39 -5.31 -8.48
CA THR A 63 1.61 -6.09 -8.21
C THR A 63 2.86 -5.23 -8.33
N PHE A 64 3.72 -5.30 -7.32
CA PHE A 64 5.05 -4.72 -7.31
C PHE A 64 6.10 -5.83 -7.30
N ALA A 65 7.17 -5.62 -8.06
CA ALA A 65 8.38 -6.43 -8.02
C ALA A 65 9.59 -5.53 -7.79
N TRP A 66 10.63 -6.05 -7.14
CA TRP A 66 11.86 -5.32 -6.85
C TRP A 66 13.07 -6.25 -6.83
N ARG A 67 14.25 -5.65 -6.79
CA ARG A 67 15.54 -6.33 -6.61
C ARG A 67 16.47 -5.55 -5.70
N GLY A 68 17.57 -6.18 -5.27
CA GLY A 68 18.67 -5.48 -4.61
C GLY A 68 19.40 -4.55 -5.58
N GLY A 69 19.93 -3.44 -5.06
CA GLY A 69 20.81 -2.54 -5.81
C GLY A 69 22.14 -3.19 -6.18
N ASN A 70 22.56 -4.19 -5.40
CA ASN A 70 23.70 -5.06 -5.64
C ASN A 70 23.39 -6.49 -5.16
N ASP A 71 24.32 -7.42 -5.44
CA ASP A 71 24.16 -8.86 -5.20
C ASP A 71 24.21 -9.27 -3.71
N CYS A 72 24.47 -8.33 -2.81
CA CYS A 72 24.72 -8.62 -1.40
C CYS A 72 23.54 -8.27 -0.50
N VAL A 73 22.54 -7.57 -1.06
CA VAL A 73 21.23 -7.42 -0.44
C VAL A 73 20.58 -8.77 -0.25
N SER A 74 20.20 -9.09 0.99
CA SER A 74 19.59 -10.38 1.33
C SER A 74 18.11 -10.29 1.66
N GLU A 75 17.65 -9.16 2.18
CA GLU A 75 16.28 -9.01 2.68
C GLU A 75 15.69 -7.65 2.33
N PHE A 76 14.36 -7.65 2.24
CA PHE A 76 13.53 -6.51 1.93
C PHE A 76 12.40 -6.37 2.95
N SER A 77 11.92 -5.13 3.06
CA SER A 77 10.74 -4.77 3.82
C SER A 77 10.00 -3.71 3.02
N HIS A 78 8.69 -3.80 2.97
CA HIS A 78 7.85 -2.90 2.18
C HIS A 78 6.72 -2.31 3.03
N ARG A 79 6.09 -1.24 2.55
CA ARG A 79 4.88 -0.67 3.15
C ARG A 79 4.08 0.10 2.10
N LEU A 80 2.82 0.36 2.42
CA LEU A 80 1.90 1.18 1.65
C LEU A 80 1.53 2.43 2.46
N ASN A 81 1.46 3.59 1.82
CA ASN A 81 0.95 4.85 2.40
C ASN A 81 1.56 5.26 3.75
N GLY A 82 2.81 4.87 4.02
CA GLY A 82 3.50 5.18 5.28
C GLY A 82 3.06 4.32 6.47
N GLU A 83 2.35 3.23 6.24
CA GLU A 83 2.01 2.22 7.25
C GLU A 83 3.26 1.58 7.89
N THR A 84 3.04 0.63 8.80
CA THR A 84 4.13 -0.13 9.41
C THR A 84 4.85 -0.95 8.34
N TRP A 85 6.18 -0.95 8.41
CA TRP A 85 7.02 -1.81 7.58
C TRP A 85 6.73 -3.28 7.84
N THR A 86 6.59 -4.06 6.76
CA THR A 86 6.48 -5.51 6.87
C THR A 86 7.75 -6.11 7.49
N PRO A 87 7.66 -7.29 8.15
CA PRO A 87 8.84 -8.00 8.60
C PRO A 87 9.84 -8.22 7.46
N TRP A 88 11.12 -8.16 7.80
CA TRP A 88 12.19 -8.46 6.84
C TRP A 88 12.02 -9.87 6.26
N SER A 89 12.13 -9.97 4.94
CA SER A 89 12.03 -11.25 4.24
C SER A 89 12.85 -11.23 2.95
N SER A 90 13.10 -12.40 2.36
CA SER A 90 13.74 -12.51 1.05
C SER A 90 12.78 -12.33 -0.12
N LEU A 91 11.54 -11.87 0.12
CA LEU A 91 10.56 -11.65 -0.94
C LEU A 91 10.98 -10.49 -1.84
N SER A 92 10.79 -10.69 -3.14
CA SER A 92 11.11 -9.72 -4.19
C SER A 92 9.86 -9.21 -4.93
N SER A 93 8.67 -9.57 -4.46
CA SER A 93 7.40 -9.11 -5.03
C SER A 93 6.27 -9.15 -4.00
N VAL A 94 5.26 -8.32 -4.19
CA VAL A 94 3.98 -8.37 -3.46
C VAL A 94 2.83 -8.00 -4.37
N THR A 95 1.70 -8.66 -4.20
CA THR A 95 0.41 -8.26 -4.78
C THR A 95 -0.43 -7.64 -3.68
N LEU A 96 -0.79 -6.38 -3.86
CA LEU A 96 -1.70 -5.65 -3.00
C LEU A 96 -3.11 -5.81 -3.55
N THR A 97 -4.07 -6.06 -2.67
CA THR A 97 -5.49 -6.27 -2.99
C THR A 97 -6.35 -5.39 -2.09
N ALA A 98 -7.61 -5.19 -2.47
CA ALA A 98 -8.60 -4.37 -1.78
C ALA A 98 -8.08 -2.96 -1.44
N LEU A 99 -7.27 -2.38 -2.32
CA LEU A 99 -6.73 -1.02 -2.19
C LEU A 99 -7.86 -0.02 -2.29
N ASP A 100 -7.88 1.08 -1.55
CA ASP A 100 -8.92 2.11 -1.70
C ASP A 100 -8.80 2.91 -3.01
N GLU A 101 -9.82 3.72 -3.34
CA GLU A 101 -9.72 4.69 -4.44
C GLU A 101 -8.73 5.81 -4.09
N GLY A 102 -8.10 6.39 -5.11
CA GLY A 102 -7.22 7.54 -4.98
C GLY A 102 -5.73 7.23 -5.09
N THR A 103 -4.90 8.16 -4.59
CA THR A 103 -3.44 8.09 -4.77
C THR A 103 -2.78 7.33 -3.63
N HIS A 104 -1.91 6.39 -4.00
CA HIS A 104 -1.12 5.59 -3.07
C HIS A 104 0.39 5.76 -3.29
N ALA A 105 1.14 5.45 -2.24
CA ALA A 105 2.60 5.41 -2.26
C ALA A 105 3.10 4.06 -1.75
N PHE A 106 3.69 3.27 -2.63
CA PHE A 106 4.39 2.04 -2.29
C PHE A 106 5.87 2.34 -2.05
N GLU A 107 6.41 1.79 -0.97
CA GLU A 107 7.81 1.94 -0.58
C GLU A 107 8.44 0.58 -0.27
N VAL A 108 9.69 0.38 -0.68
CA VAL A 108 10.48 -0.81 -0.37
C VAL A 108 11.89 -0.41 0.05
N ARG A 109 12.40 -1.05 1.09
CA ARG A 109 13.76 -0.90 1.60
C ARG A 109 14.48 -2.24 1.64
N ALA A 110 15.80 -2.18 1.72
CA ALA A 110 16.68 -3.34 1.68
C ALA A 110 17.64 -3.36 2.87
N ARG A 111 18.16 -4.54 3.20
CA ARG A 111 19.28 -4.70 4.13
C ARG A 111 20.23 -5.82 3.71
N TYR A 112 21.45 -5.77 4.22
CA TYR A 112 22.44 -6.82 4.11
C TYR A 112 22.25 -7.92 5.18
N PRO A 113 22.90 -9.10 5.04
CA PRO A 113 22.94 -10.13 6.07
C PRO A 113 23.57 -9.65 7.39
N THR A 114 24.40 -8.61 7.32
CA THR A 114 25.01 -7.93 8.47
C THR A 114 24.04 -6.97 9.18
N GLU A 115 22.78 -6.93 8.74
CA GLU A 115 21.69 -6.07 9.24
C GLU A 115 21.90 -4.56 9.00
N VAL A 116 22.88 -4.19 8.19
CA VAL A 116 23.01 -2.81 7.69
C VAL A 116 21.84 -2.53 6.75
N GLU A 117 21.05 -1.49 7.05
CA GLU A 117 19.87 -1.09 6.29
C GLU A 117 20.17 0.01 5.26
N SER A 118 19.34 0.08 4.23
CA SER A 118 19.36 1.15 3.24
C SER A 118 19.11 2.52 3.89
N SER A 119 19.80 3.56 3.43
CA SER A 119 19.61 4.94 3.93
C SER A 119 18.26 5.57 3.54
N ALA A 120 17.63 5.08 2.47
CA ALA A 120 16.31 5.49 2.03
C ALA A 120 15.61 4.34 1.27
N PRO A 121 14.27 4.27 1.29
CA PRO A 121 13.53 3.33 0.46
C PRO A 121 13.46 3.80 -1.00
N ASP A 122 13.27 2.85 -1.93
CA ASP A 122 12.73 3.18 -3.26
C ASP A 122 11.21 3.32 -3.16
N ARG A 123 10.65 4.27 -3.91
CA ARG A 123 9.26 4.70 -3.79
C ARG A 123 8.59 4.83 -5.16
N ARG A 124 7.35 4.37 -5.28
CA ARG A 124 6.49 4.60 -6.44
C ARG A 124 5.11 5.08 -5.99
N THR A 125 4.58 6.06 -6.73
CA THR A 125 3.20 6.52 -6.58
C THR A 125 2.35 5.99 -7.71
N PHE A 126 1.12 5.63 -7.40
CA PHE A 126 0.12 5.16 -8.36
C PHE A 126 -1.27 5.60 -7.91
N THR A 127 -2.22 5.59 -8.83
CA THR A 127 -3.62 5.96 -8.55
C THR A 127 -4.49 4.75 -8.84
N VAL A 128 -5.36 4.43 -7.89
CA VAL A 128 -6.44 3.46 -8.05
C VAL A 128 -7.71 4.24 -8.40
N ASP A 129 -8.30 3.88 -9.53
CA ASP A 129 -9.57 4.39 -10.05
C ASP A 129 -10.41 3.18 -10.51
N ALA A 130 -10.88 2.37 -9.56
CA ALA A 130 -11.51 1.07 -9.81
C ALA A 130 -13.04 1.12 -9.71
N VAL A 131 -13.62 2.19 -9.15
CA VAL A 131 -15.06 2.37 -8.98
C VAL A 131 -15.51 3.58 -9.77
N ASN A 132 -16.16 3.33 -10.91
CA ASN A 132 -16.82 4.38 -11.69
C ASN A 132 -18.13 4.79 -11.00
N GLY A 133 -18.34 6.08 -10.78
CA GLY A 133 -19.56 6.58 -10.18
C GLY A 133 -20.71 6.81 -11.19
N PRO A 134 -21.92 7.14 -10.70
CA PRO A 134 -22.27 7.32 -9.29
C PRO A 134 -22.16 6.02 -8.49
N ALA A 135 -21.61 6.07 -7.27
CA ALA A 135 -21.53 4.91 -6.40
C ALA A 135 -21.59 5.27 -4.91
N LEU A 136 -21.94 4.28 -4.07
CA LEU A 136 -21.56 4.27 -2.67
C LEU A 136 -20.56 3.15 -2.43
N MET A 137 -19.52 3.44 -1.66
CA MET A 137 -18.54 2.43 -1.24
C MET A 137 -18.22 2.54 0.26
N ILE A 138 -17.84 1.42 0.85
CA ILE A 138 -17.26 1.42 2.20
C ILE A 138 -15.75 1.61 2.08
N ARG A 139 -15.20 2.56 2.85
CA ARG A 139 -13.76 2.84 2.92
C ARG A 139 -13.25 2.71 4.37
N PRO A 140 -12.14 2.03 4.65
CA PRO A 140 -11.35 1.26 3.69
C PRO A 140 -12.11 0.03 3.16
N ARG A 141 -11.82 -0.39 1.93
CA ARG A 141 -12.39 -1.60 1.30
C ARG A 141 -12.07 -2.85 2.10
N GLN A 142 -10.91 -2.89 2.75
CA GLN A 142 -10.55 -3.92 3.69
C GLN A 142 -9.90 -3.34 4.95
N THR A 143 -10.48 -3.64 6.11
CA THR A 143 -9.90 -3.35 7.41
C THR A 143 -9.24 -4.61 7.99
N ARG A 144 -8.05 -4.45 8.57
CA ARG A 144 -7.42 -5.45 9.43
C ARG A 144 -7.50 -4.98 10.88
N ALA A 145 -8.13 -5.75 11.74
CA ALA A 145 -8.31 -5.42 13.15
C ALA A 145 -8.09 -6.65 14.05
N SER A 146 -7.68 -6.46 15.30
CA SER A 146 -7.63 -7.55 16.27
C SER A 146 -8.99 -7.71 16.94
N VAL A 147 -9.24 -8.87 17.54
CA VAL A 147 -10.46 -9.08 18.33
C VAL A 147 -10.43 -8.15 19.55
N GLY A 148 -11.52 -7.40 19.74
CA GLY A 148 -11.67 -6.38 20.77
C GLY A 148 -11.36 -4.97 20.28
N ASP A 149 -10.63 -4.81 19.17
CA ASP A 149 -10.32 -3.51 18.59
C ASP A 149 -11.57 -2.87 17.99
N THR A 150 -11.62 -1.53 18.08
CA THR A 150 -12.55 -0.71 17.31
C THR A 150 -11.85 -0.20 16.07
N PHE A 151 -12.54 -0.20 14.95
CA PHE A 151 -12.11 0.38 13.69
C PHE A 151 -13.22 1.22 13.08
N GLU A 152 -12.86 2.17 12.23
CA GLU A 152 -13.81 3.05 11.55
C GLU A 152 -13.89 2.71 10.07
N VAL A 153 -15.08 2.89 9.51
CA VAL A 153 -15.31 2.88 8.07
C VAL A 153 -16.14 4.10 7.67
N ASP A 154 -15.81 4.69 6.54
CA ASP A 154 -16.59 5.73 5.88
C ASP A 154 -17.55 5.10 4.88
N VAL A 155 -18.78 5.60 4.82
CA VAL A 155 -19.64 5.50 3.65
C VAL A 155 -19.26 6.63 2.71
N MET A 156 -18.65 6.29 1.59
CA MET A 156 -18.20 7.22 0.56
C MET A 156 -19.24 7.31 -0.55
N ALA A 157 -19.61 8.53 -0.96
CA ALA A 157 -20.25 8.79 -2.24
C ALA A 157 -19.16 9.04 -3.28
N GLU A 158 -19.27 8.42 -4.45
CA GLU A 158 -18.31 8.56 -5.55
C GLU A 158 -19.00 9.12 -6.80
N GLU A 159 -18.42 10.20 -7.34
CA GLU A 159 -18.83 10.91 -8.55
C GLU A 159 -20.35 11.18 -8.63
N VAL A 160 -20.96 11.54 -7.49
CA VAL A 160 -22.39 11.88 -7.46
C VAL A 160 -22.62 13.27 -8.03
N GLU A 161 -23.78 13.47 -8.64
CA GLU A 161 -24.21 14.78 -9.15
C GLU A 161 -25.51 15.19 -8.47
N GLY A 162 -25.48 16.33 -7.76
CA GLY A 162 -26.66 16.94 -7.16
C GLY A 162 -27.30 16.12 -6.03
N LEU A 163 -26.50 15.35 -5.28
CA LEU A 163 -26.98 14.55 -4.15
C LEU A 163 -27.67 15.44 -3.11
N MET A 164 -28.97 15.26 -2.95
CA MET A 164 -29.81 16.02 -2.01
C MET A 164 -30.29 15.14 -0.85
N LEU A 165 -30.66 13.89 -1.12
CA LEU A 165 -31.11 12.94 -0.11
C LEU A 165 -30.37 11.60 -0.28
N ALA A 166 -29.94 11.02 0.82
CA ALA A 166 -29.42 9.65 0.86
C ALA A 166 -30.18 8.85 1.91
N HIS A 167 -30.72 7.70 1.51
CA HIS A 167 -31.17 6.67 2.41
C HIS A 167 -30.18 5.51 2.29
N VAL A 168 -29.44 5.22 3.36
CA VAL A 168 -28.36 4.23 3.37
C VAL A 168 -28.70 3.15 4.38
N MET A 169 -28.88 1.92 3.91
CA MET A 169 -29.06 0.74 4.74
C MET A 169 -27.73 -0.01 4.81
N ILE A 170 -27.10 -0.09 5.97
CA ILE A 170 -25.89 -0.88 6.18
C ILE A 170 -26.27 -2.20 6.84
N GLU A 171 -25.81 -3.32 6.28
CA GLU A 171 -26.01 -4.67 6.81
C GLU A 171 -24.67 -5.26 7.27
N TYR A 172 -24.66 -5.89 8.44
CA TYR A 172 -23.46 -6.48 9.04
C TYR A 172 -23.78 -7.71 9.92
N ASP A 173 -22.80 -8.60 10.09
CA ASP A 173 -22.95 -9.79 10.95
C ASP A 173 -22.75 -9.43 12.43
N VAL A 174 -23.85 -9.38 13.19
CA VAL A 174 -23.86 -9.10 14.64
C VAL A 174 -23.09 -10.12 15.49
N SER A 175 -22.81 -11.31 14.95
CA SER A 175 -21.98 -12.31 15.64
C SER A 175 -20.48 -12.00 15.50
N ALA A 176 -20.11 -11.22 14.49
CA ALA A 176 -18.74 -10.82 14.21
C ALA A 176 -18.45 -9.37 14.64
N LEU A 177 -19.41 -8.47 14.47
CA LEU A 177 -19.24 -7.02 14.64
C LEU A 177 -20.29 -6.44 15.57
N ARG A 178 -19.91 -5.37 16.26
CA ARG A 178 -20.81 -4.53 17.06
C ARG A 178 -20.58 -3.07 16.71
N LEU A 179 -21.65 -2.31 16.52
CA LEU A 179 -21.55 -0.86 16.40
C LEU A 179 -20.98 -0.27 17.71
N SER A 180 -19.87 0.46 17.63
CA SER A 180 -19.17 0.98 18.81
C SER A 180 -19.73 2.31 19.33
N GLY A 181 -20.59 2.96 18.54
CA GLY A 181 -21.20 4.25 18.87
C GLY A 181 -22.14 4.73 17.75
N PRO A 182 -22.80 5.88 17.94
CA PRO A 182 -23.68 6.45 16.91
C PRO A 182 -22.88 6.73 15.62
N PRO A 183 -23.43 6.43 14.43
CA PRO A 183 -22.88 6.91 13.16
C PRO A 183 -22.73 8.43 13.18
N GLN A 184 -21.63 8.92 12.61
CA GLN A 184 -21.32 10.35 12.53
C GLN A 184 -21.56 10.85 11.11
N GLU A 185 -22.10 12.05 10.98
CA GLU A 185 -22.13 12.77 9.71
C GLU A 185 -20.70 13.09 9.26
N ALA A 186 -20.41 12.91 7.97
CA ALA A 186 -19.16 13.34 7.37
C ALA A 186 -19.34 14.60 6.50
N SER A 187 -18.26 15.36 6.30
CA SER A 187 -18.33 16.75 5.83
C SER A 187 -18.76 16.94 4.37
N PHE A 188 -18.80 15.89 3.55
CA PHE A 188 -19.14 16.01 2.12
C PHE A 188 -20.54 16.61 1.91
N VAL A 189 -21.52 16.17 2.70
CA VAL A 189 -22.94 16.59 2.59
C VAL A 189 -23.20 17.99 3.17
N SER A 190 -22.21 18.57 3.84
CA SER A 190 -22.26 19.93 4.39
C SER A 190 -21.36 20.91 3.60
N GLN A 191 -20.94 20.52 2.40
CA GLN A 191 -20.23 21.40 1.47
C GLN A 191 -21.18 22.43 0.82
N GLN A 192 -20.63 23.43 0.16
CA GLN A 192 -21.40 24.44 -0.61
C GLN A 192 -22.43 25.22 0.22
N GLY A 193 -22.16 25.42 1.52
CA GLY A 193 -23.10 26.06 2.44
C GLY A 193 -24.31 25.19 2.82
N GLY A 194 -24.24 23.90 2.48
CA GLY A 194 -25.22 22.91 2.89
C GLY A 194 -25.18 22.66 4.40
N VAL A 195 -26.36 22.41 4.97
CA VAL A 195 -26.53 21.90 6.33
C VAL A 195 -27.12 20.50 6.21
N ALA A 196 -26.37 19.48 6.64
CA ALA A 196 -26.90 18.14 6.66
C ALA A 196 -27.91 17.94 7.79
N ILE A 197 -29.01 17.27 7.46
CA ILE A 197 -29.95 16.67 8.39
C ILE A 197 -29.59 15.19 8.43
N PHE A 198 -28.98 14.76 9.54
CA PHE A 198 -28.49 13.40 9.71
C PHE A 198 -29.31 12.66 10.76
N LEU A 199 -30.00 11.60 10.34
CA LEU A 199 -30.78 10.73 11.22
C LEU A 199 -30.30 9.30 11.05
N TYR A 200 -30.28 8.54 12.13
CA TYR A 200 -30.00 7.11 12.06
C TYR A 200 -30.90 6.31 12.99
N ARG A 201 -31.07 5.03 12.65
CA ARG A 201 -31.68 4.01 13.48
C ARG A 201 -30.91 2.71 13.35
N GLU A 202 -30.45 2.20 14.47
CA GLU A 202 -29.90 0.84 14.54
C GLU A 202 -31.01 -0.16 14.81
N ALA A 203 -30.92 -1.32 14.16
CA ALA A 203 -31.64 -2.54 14.50
C ALA A 203 -30.65 -3.71 14.41
N ASP A 204 -31.08 -4.91 14.83
CA ASP A 204 -30.20 -6.08 14.88
C ASP A 204 -29.63 -6.42 13.49
N GLY A 205 -28.34 -6.12 13.29
CA GLY A 205 -27.61 -6.39 12.05
C GLY A 205 -27.85 -5.40 10.92
N SER A 206 -28.55 -4.29 11.18
CA SER A 206 -28.80 -3.25 10.18
C SER A 206 -28.74 -1.84 10.77
N ILE A 207 -28.21 -0.89 10.00
CA ILE A 207 -28.19 0.53 10.36
C ILE A 207 -28.84 1.30 9.21
N ASP A 208 -29.96 1.95 9.52
CA ASP A 208 -30.67 2.83 8.61
C ASP A 208 -30.18 4.26 8.85
N ILE A 209 -29.62 4.90 7.82
CA ILE A 209 -29.11 6.27 7.86
C ILE A 209 -29.88 7.08 6.83
N SER A 210 -30.49 8.17 7.26
CA SER A 210 -31.15 9.15 6.39
C SER A 210 -30.40 10.46 6.46
N ILE A 211 -29.94 10.94 5.30
CA ILE A 211 -29.22 12.19 5.14
C ILE A 211 -30.02 13.09 4.19
N GLY A 212 -30.22 14.35 4.57
CA GLY A 212 -30.74 15.37 3.66
C GLY A 212 -29.89 16.63 3.70
N VAL A 213 -29.56 17.17 2.53
CA VAL A 213 -28.79 18.42 2.40
C VAL A 213 -29.76 19.59 2.35
N ALA A 214 -29.80 20.43 3.38
CA ALA A 214 -30.54 21.68 3.36
C ALA A 214 -29.63 22.85 2.95
N THR A 215 -30.21 23.95 2.50
CA THR A 215 -29.55 25.27 2.31
C THR A 215 -28.38 25.38 1.32
N ALA A 216 -27.93 24.27 0.70
CA ALA A 216 -26.92 24.32 -0.35
C ALA A 216 -27.39 25.14 -1.57
N ASP A 217 -26.46 25.89 -2.18
CA ASP A 217 -26.68 26.64 -3.42
C ASP A 217 -25.53 26.40 -4.42
N PRO A 218 -25.77 25.71 -5.56
CA PRO A 218 -27.04 25.11 -5.97
C PRO A 218 -27.50 23.96 -5.05
N PRO A 219 -28.78 23.53 -5.09
CA PRO A 219 -29.27 22.45 -4.23
C PRO A 219 -28.56 21.11 -4.47
N GLY A 220 -28.17 20.46 -3.37
CA GLY A 220 -27.43 19.19 -3.37
C GLY A 220 -25.91 19.39 -3.44
N VAL A 221 -25.17 18.28 -3.36
CA VAL A 221 -23.70 18.27 -3.47
C VAL A 221 -23.24 17.36 -4.61
N SER A 222 -22.13 17.71 -5.25
CA SER A 222 -21.54 16.93 -6.35
C SER A 222 -20.07 16.63 -6.10
N GLY A 223 -19.59 15.50 -6.61
CA GLY A 223 -18.22 15.02 -6.46
C GLY A 223 -18.13 13.73 -5.65
N SER A 224 -16.95 13.47 -5.07
CA SER A 224 -16.71 12.31 -4.21
C SER A 224 -16.38 12.74 -2.78
N GLY A 225 -16.86 11.98 -1.79
CA GLY A 225 -16.54 12.21 -0.38
C GLY A 225 -17.35 11.37 0.60
N ALA A 226 -16.87 11.30 1.84
CA ALA A 226 -17.55 10.60 2.92
C ALA A 226 -18.85 11.31 3.32
N ILE A 227 -19.95 10.56 3.39
CA ILE A 227 -21.27 11.04 3.83
C ILE A 227 -21.62 10.60 5.25
N ALA A 228 -21.01 9.51 5.72
CA ALA A 228 -21.12 9.04 7.10
C ALA A 228 -19.86 8.28 7.52
N THR A 229 -19.55 8.28 8.81
CA THR A 229 -18.50 7.45 9.42
C THR A 229 -19.12 6.54 10.48
N LEU A 230 -18.78 5.25 10.46
CA LEU A 230 -19.28 4.23 11.37
C LEU A 230 -18.10 3.58 12.10
N GLY A 231 -18.20 3.46 13.43
CA GLY A 231 -17.24 2.71 14.24
C GLY A 231 -17.76 1.31 14.56
N PHE A 232 -16.96 0.28 14.31
CA PHE A 232 -17.27 -1.11 14.64
C PHE A 232 -16.22 -1.71 15.57
N GLN A 233 -16.66 -2.53 16.52
CA GLN A 233 -15.79 -3.40 17.31
C GLN A 233 -15.82 -4.82 16.75
N LEU A 234 -14.64 -5.42 16.56
CA LEU A 234 -14.51 -6.82 16.13
C LEU A 234 -14.66 -7.77 17.33
N LEU A 235 -15.69 -8.61 17.35
CA LEU A 235 -16.05 -9.45 18.50
C LEU A 235 -15.36 -10.81 18.52
N ARG A 236 -14.99 -11.34 17.35
CA ARG A 236 -14.38 -12.66 17.19
C ARG A 236 -13.52 -12.70 15.94
N GLN A 237 -12.68 -13.73 15.86
CA GLN A 237 -11.96 -14.01 14.64
C GLN A 237 -12.92 -14.42 13.52
N ALA A 238 -13.06 -13.56 12.53
CA ALA A 238 -13.92 -13.73 11.37
C ALA A 238 -13.42 -12.88 10.18
N ARG A 239 -13.86 -13.24 8.98
CA ARG A 239 -13.97 -12.31 7.85
C ARG A 239 -15.43 -11.91 7.77
N SER A 240 -15.74 -10.63 7.90
CA SER A 240 -17.11 -10.11 7.86
C SER A 240 -17.22 -9.00 6.82
N ALA A 241 -18.30 -9.00 6.06
CA ALA A 241 -18.63 -7.90 5.16
C ALA A 241 -19.42 -6.81 5.90
N ILE A 242 -19.31 -5.59 5.39
CA ILE A 242 -20.19 -4.45 5.71
C ILE A 242 -20.79 -4.05 4.36
N SER A 243 -22.09 -4.31 4.19
CA SER A 243 -22.74 -4.27 2.88
C SER A 243 -23.88 -3.26 2.84
N PHE A 244 -24.23 -2.79 1.65
CA PHE A 244 -25.41 -1.97 1.44
C PHE A 244 -26.65 -2.86 1.25
N GLY A 245 -27.69 -2.63 2.05
CA GLY A 245 -28.97 -3.30 1.92
C GLY A 245 -29.80 -2.77 0.75
N ALA A 246 -30.77 -3.56 0.28
CA ALA A 246 -31.56 -3.30 -0.93
C ALA A 246 -32.42 -2.01 -0.89
N ALA A 247 -32.65 -1.44 0.30
CA ALA A 247 -33.39 -0.19 0.47
C ALA A 247 -32.52 1.06 0.26
N THR A 248 -31.21 0.90 0.02
CA THR A 248 -30.28 2.02 -0.18
C THR A 248 -30.62 2.78 -1.48
N GLU A 249 -30.74 4.09 -1.40
CA GLU A 249 -31.08 4.96 -2.54
C GLU A 249 -30.52 6.38 -2.36
N LEU A 250 -30.04 6.96 -3.45
CA LEU A 250 -29.61 8.36 -3.53
C LEU A 250 -30.58 9.14 -4.40
N ARG A 251 -30.89 10.39 -4.04
CA ARG A 251 -31.84 11.24 -4.78
C ARG A 251 -31.33 12.67 -4.95
N ASP A 252 -31.72 13.26 -6.07
CA ASP A 252 -31.39 14.63 -6.44
C ASP A 252 -32.36 15.67 -5.84
N ALA A 253 -32.14 16.95 -6.13
CA ALA A 253 -32.98 18.06 -5.68
C ALA A 253 -34.41 18.04 -6.26
N SER A 254 -34.65 17.31 -7.35
CA SER A 254 -35.99 17.07 -7.92
C SER A 254 -36.66 15.84 -7.32
N ASN A 255 -36.05 15.22 -6.30
CA ASN A 255 -36.47 13.97 -5.67
C ASN A 255 -36.52 12.79 -6.66
N LEU A 256 -35.69 12.83 -7.70
CA LEU A 256 -35.49 11.71 -8.61
C LEU A 256 -34.31 10.84 -8.14
N PRO A 257 -34.36 9.51 -8.32
CA PRO A 257 -33.23 8.65 -8.00
C PRO A 257 -32.00 9.03 -8.84
N ILE A 258 -30.83 9.07 -8.21
CA ILE A 258 -29.55 9.15 -8.93
C ILE A 258 -29.28 7.77 -9.55
N ALA A 259 -29.51 7.68 -10.85
CA ALA A 259 -29.50 6.42 -11.58
C ALA A 259 -28.11 5.76 -11.58
N SER A 260 -28.09 4.44 -11.77
CA SER A 260 -26.87 3.64 -11.93
C SER A 260 -25.92 3.67 -10.73
N THR A 261 -26.43 3.93 -9.53
CA THR A 261 -25.61 3.93 -8.31
C THR A 261 -25.10 2.51 -8.04
N THR A 262 -23.78 2.32 -8.11
CA THR A 262 -23.13 1.06 -7.76
C THR A 262 -22.89 1.00 -6.25
N PHE A 263 -23.04 -0.18 -5.63
CA PHE A 263 -22.81 -0.39 -4.21
C PHE A 263 -21.61 -1.32 -3.99
N VAL A 264 -20.54 -0.80 -3.41
CA VAL A 264 -19.28 -1.52 -3.21
C VAL A 264 -19.10 -1.81 -1.71
N PRO A 265 -19.24 -3.07 -1.26
CA PRO A 265 -19.15 -3.40 0.15
C PRO A 265 -17.71 -3.27 0.66
N GLY A 266 -17.59 -3.16 1.98
CA GLY A 266 -16.32 -3.25 2.70
C GLY A 266 -16.18 -4.59 3.39
N SER A 267 -15.00 -4.89 3.88
CA SER A 267 -14.78 -6.08 4.69
C SER A 267 -13.80 -5.83 5.82
N VAL A 268 -13.95 -6.61 6.89
CA VAL A 268 -12.98 -6.68 7.98
C VAL A 268 -12.51 -8.11 8.15
N SER A 269 -11.23 -8.25 8.46
CA SER A 269 -10.58 -9.52 8.74
C SER A 269 -9.60 -9.37 9.91
N VAL A 270 -9.27 -10.47 10.58
CA VAL A 270 -8.31 -10.43 11.68
C VAL A 270 -6.92 -10.05 11.17
N ALA A 271 -6.30 -9.07 11.84
CA ALA A 271 -4.89 -8.77 11.65
C ALA A 271 -4.05 -10.02 11.96
N SER A 272 -3.39 -10.58 10.95
CA SER A 272 -2.42 -11.66 11.18
C SER A 272 -1.19 -11.06 11.86
N PRO A 273 -0.56 -11.74 12.84
CA PRO A 273 0.61 -11.19 13.53
C PRO A 273 1.82 -10.87 12.63
N ASN A 274 1.88 -11.41 11.41
CA ASN A 274 3.06 -11.40 10.53
C ASN A 274 2.72 -11.22 9.04
N GLN A 275 1.99 -10.17 8.67
CA GLN A 275 2.00 -9.69 7.28
C GLN A 275 2.23 -8.20 7.26
#